data_AF-A0A8I1X3L7-F1
#
_entry.id   AF-A0A8I1X3L7-F1
#
_cell.length_a   1.000
_cell.length_b   1.000
_cell.length_c   1.000
_cell.angle_alpha   90.00
_cell.angle_beta   90.00
_cell.angle_gamma   90.00
#
_symmetry.space_group_name_H-M   'P 1'
#
loop_
_entity.id
_entity.type
_entity.pdbx_description
1 polymer ?
#
loop_
_entity_poly.entity_id
_entity_poly.type
_entity_poly.pdbx_seq_one_letter_code
_entity_poly.pdbx_strand_id
1 'polypeptide(L)'
;MQINKLVDLNNLRTAPQLSNIQEKKLLAELEANIFNADWITIGIMAPCDNKAIEALKSISKKYSSIQFGNLGSLHADGGVFLKANQKTSNVFVRSEKGLGEGILITCQYDNSAQESNTFGPLPLDFFT
;
A
#
# COMPACT_ATOMS: atom_id res chain seq x y z
N MET A 1 -18.64 -11.54 -2.05
CA MET A 1 -17.36 -12.24 -1.87
C MET A 1 -16.91 -12.03 -0.44
N GLN A 2 -16.53 -13.08 0.28
CA GLN A 2 -16.14 -12.95 1.69
C GLN A 2 -14.62 -12.80 1.80
N ILE A 3 -14.15 -11.59 2.11
CA ILE A 3 -12.73 -11.33 2.39
C ILE A 3 -12.44 -11.73 3.83
N ASN A 4 -11.54 -12.70 4.03
CA ASN A 4 -11.20 -13.25 5.33
C ASN A 4 -9.69 -13.27 5.60
N LYS A 5 -8.85 -13.25 4.57
CA LYS A 5 -7.38 -13.28 4.61
C LYS A 5 -6.80 -12.38 3.52
N LEU A 6 -5.53 -12.00 3.65
CA LEU A 6 -4.87 -11.15 2.64
C LEU A 6 -4.89 -11.76 1.24
N VAL A 7 -4.72 -13.08 1.13
CA VAL A 7 -4.73 -13.80 -0.17
C VAL A 7 -6.04 -13.63 -0.94
N ASP A 8 -7.16 -13.37 -0.24
CA ASP A 8 -8.46 -13.14 -0.87
C ASP A 8 -8.48 -11.82 -1.69
N LEU A 9 -7.52 -10.93 -1.45
CA LEU A 9 -7.37 -9.65 -2.16
C LEU A 9 -6.58 -9.79 -3.47
N ASN A 10 -5.72 -10.80 -3.60
CA ASN A 10 -4.70 -10.89 -4.68
C ASN A 10 -5.28 -10.86 -6.10
N ASN A 11 -6.54 -11.25 -6.28
CA ASN A 11 -7.20 -11.29 -7.59
C ASN A 11 -8.08 -10.05 -7.87
N LEU A 12 -8.09 -9.08 -6.97
CA LEU A 12 -8.90 -7.88 -7.11
C LEU A 12 -8.10 -6.77 -7.80
N ARG A 13 -8.77 -6.10 -8.74
CA ARG A 13 -8.25 -4.89 -9.36
C ARG A 13 -8.49 -3.65 -8.50
N THR A 14 -9.61 -3.63 -7.77
CA THR A 14 -9.99 -2.52 -6.89
C THR A 14 -10.26 -3.05 -5.50
N ALA A 15 -9.82 -2.29 -4.49
CA ALA A 15 -10.03 -2.60 -3.10
C ALA A 15 -11.53 -2.80 -2.81
N PRO A 16 -11.91 -3.88 -2.12
CA PRO A 16 -13.29 -4.09 -1.73
C PRO A 16 -13.66 -3.19 -0.57
N GLN A 17 -14.96 -2.99 -0.36
CA GLN A 17 -15.44 -2.47 0.92
C GLN A 17 -15.26 -3.53 2.00
N LEU A 18 -14.67 -3.14 3.13
CA LEU A 18 -14.40 -4.02 4.27
C LEU A 18 -15.23 -3.56 5.47
N SER A 19 -15.68 -4.52 6.27
CA SER A 19 -16.20 -4.22 7.61
C SER A 19 -15.04 -4.05 8.60
N ASN A 20 -15.28 -3.33 9.70
CA ASN A 20 -14.28 -3.13 10.76
C ASN A 20 -13.68 -4.46 11.30
N ILE A 21 -14.46 -5.55 11.28
CA ILE A 21 -13.98 -6.88 11.70
C ILE A 21 -12.97 -7.43 10.68
N GLN A 22 -13.26 -7.28 9.39
CA GLN A 22 -12.36 -7.71 8.32
C GLN A 22 -11.09 -6.87 8.32
N GLU A 23 -11.19 -5.55 8.47
CA GLU A 23 -10.04 -4.66 8.53
C GLU A 23 -9.08 -5.03 9.65
N LYS A 24 -9.58 -5.21 10.88
CA LYS A 24 -8.74 -5.62 12.02
C LYS A 24 -8.03 -6.95 11.77
N LYS A 25 -8.72 -7.91 11.17
CA LYS A 25 -8.17 -9.22 10.88
C LYS A 25 -7.08 -9.16 9.81
N LEU A 26 -7.35 -8.44 8.72
CA LEU A 26 -6.39 -8.25 7.63
C LEU A 26 -5.19 -7.43 8.10
N LEU A 27 -5.40 -6.41 8.94
CA LEU A 27 -4.32 -5.59 9.49
C LEU A 27 -3.38 -6.44 10.36
N ALA A 28 -3.92 -7.32 11.22
CA ALA A 28 -3.08 -8.21 12.03
C ALA A 28 -2.24 -9.18 11.17
N GLU A 29 -2.83 -9.74 10.12
CA GLU A 29 -2.10 -10.60 9.16
C GLU A 29 -1.03 -9.80 8.40
N LEU A 30 -1.34 -8.57 8.00
CA LEU A 30 -0.44 -7.70 7.27
C LEU A 30 0.74 -7.26 8.12
N GLU A 31 0.49 -6.86 9.37
CA GLU A 31 1.52 -6.44 10.31
C GLU A 31 2.52 -7.56 10.60
N ALA A 32 2.04 -8.81 10.72
CA ALA A 32 2.93 -9.96 10.86
C ALA A 32 3.88 -10.13 9.67
N ASN A 33 3.41 -9.85 8.45
CA ASN A 33 4.25 -9.90 7.25
C ASN A 33 5.22 -8.71 7.17
N ILE A 34 4.74 -7.49 7.46
CA ILE A 34 5.56 -6.27 7.47
C ILE A 34 6.70 -6.38 8.48
N PHE A 35 6.42 -6.86 9.71
CA PHE A 35 7.44 -6.97 10.76
C PHE A 35 8.44 -8.10 10.52
N ASN A 36 8.11 -9.06 9.67
CA ASN A 36 9.04 -10.11 9.25
C ASN A 36 9.87 -9.68 8.03
N ALA A 37 9.49 -8.62 7.32
CA ALA A 37 10.21 -8.11 6.15
C ALA A 37 11.37 -7.20 6.55
N ASP A 38 12.42 -7.17 5.72
CA ASP A 38 13.55 -6.26 5.93
C ASP A 38 13.17 -4.81 5.55
N TRP A 39 12.33 -4.67 4.52
CA TRP A 39 11.78 -3.40 4.06
C TRP A 39 10.53 -3.65 3.20
N ILE A 40 9.80 -2.57 2.90
CA ILE A 40 8.60 -2.64 2.04
C ILE A 40 8.67 -1.69 0.85
N THR A 41 7.87 -2.00 -0.17
CA THR A 41 7.42 -1.02 -1.16
C THR A 41 5.91 -0.87 -1.08
N ILE A 42 5.43 0.34 -1.37
CA ILE A 42 4.01 0.67 -1.38
C ILE A 42 3.65 1.15 -2.78
N GLY A 43 2.64 0.51 -3.38
CA GLY A 43 1.98 0.98 -4.59
C GLY A 43 0.60 1.50 -4.23
N ILE A 44 0.20 2.68 -4.69
CA ILE A 44 -1.12 3.25 -4.41
C ILE A 44 -1.76 3.65 -5.72
N MET A 45 -2.92 3.07 -6.01
CA MET A 45 -3.77 3.38 -7.15
C MET A 45 -4.91 4.25 -6.63
N ALA A 46 -5.03 5.48 -7.12
CA ALA A 46 -5.97 6.46 -6.57
C ALA A 46 -6.57 7.36 -7.65
N PRO A 47 -7.73 7.98 -7.41
CA PRO A 47 -8.37 8.89 -8.37
C PRO A 47 -7.60 10.21 -8.57
N CYS A 48 -6.68 10.56 -7.67
CA CYS A 48 -5.78 11.72 -7.78
C CYS A 48 -4.53 11.57 -6.90
N ASP A 49 -3.51 12.39 -7.17
CA ASP A 49 -2.25 12.48 -6.41
C ASP A 49 -2.49 12.75 -4.91
N ASN A 50 -3.39 13.68 -4.58
CA ASN A 50 -3.73 14.02 -3.20
C ASN A 50 -4.21 12.80 -2.41
N LYS A 51 -5.08 11.96 -3.00
CA LYS A 51 -5.59 10.74 -2.35
C LYS A 51 -4.50 9.69 -2.17
N ALA A 52 -3.61 9.54 -3.14
CA ALA A 52 -2.46 8.65 -3.00
C ALA A 52 -1.49 9.13 -1.89
N ILE A 53 -1.24 10.44 -1.82
CA ILE A 53 -0.37 11.04 -0.81
C ILE A 53 -0.99 10.96 0.59
N GLU A 54 -2.30 11.17 0.73
CA GLU A 54 -3.03 10.97 1.99
C GLU A 54 -2.90 9.53 2.52
N ALA A 55 -3.11 8.54 1.64
CA ALA A 55 -2.95 7.13 1.98
C ALA A 55 -1.49 6.78 2.37
N LEU A 56 -0.49 7.35 1.69
CA LEU A 56 0.91 7.13 2.09
C LEU A 56 1.21 7.75 3.47
N LYS A 57 0.67 8.94 3.74
CA LYS A 57 0.84 9.63 5.03
C LYS A 57 0.20 8.86 6.19
N SER A 58 -0.98 8.25 6.00
CA SER A 58 -1.62 7.44 7.03
C SER A 58 -0.77 6.22 7.39
N ILE A 59 -0.14 5.57 6.41
CA ILE A 59 0.81 4.47 6.64
C ILE A 59 2.02 4.93 7.46
N SER A 60 2.66 6.05 7.08
CA SER A 60 3.80 6.59 7.85
C SER A 60 3.41 7.06 9.26
N LYS A 61 2.17 7.49 9.46
CA LYS A 61 1.64 7.83 10.79
C LYS A 61 1.42 6.57 11.64
N LYS A 62 0.94 5.48 11.04
CA LYS A 62 0.72 4.19 11.70
C LYS A 62 2.05 3.53 12.09
N TYR A 63 3.05 3.58 11.21
CA TYR A 63 4.36 2.96 11.40
C TYR A 63 5.48 4.01 11.38
N SER A 64 5.91 4.45 12.56
CA SER A 64 6.95 5.47 12.70
C SER A 64 8.31 5.09 12.09
N SER A 65 8.59 3.78 11.96
CA SER A 65 9.76 3.22 11.29
C SER A 65 9.69 3.25 9.77
N ILE A 66 8.51 3.50 9.19
CA ILE A 66 8.28 3.54 7.75
C ILE A 66 8.18 5.00 7.32
N GLN A 67 9.31 5.55 6.90
CA GLN A 67 9.42 6.92 6.44
C GLN A 67 9.75 6.96 4.96
N PHE A 68 9.23 7.97 4.30
CA PHE A 68 9.49 8.24 2.90
C PHE A 68 10.00 9.67 2.73
N GLY A 69 10.66 9.93 1.60
CA GLY A 69 11.21 11.24 1.27
C GLY A 69 10.14 12.32 1.09
N ASN A 70 10.57 13.48 0.60
CA ASN A 70 9.69 14.65 0.49
C ASN A 70 8.48 14.38 -0.42
N LEU A 71 7.27 14.53 0.13
CA LEU A 71 6.00 14.35 -0.59
C LEU A 71 5.47 15.66 -1.19
N GLY A 72 6.00 16.82 -0.80
CA GLY A 72 5.43 18.13 -1.11
C GLY A 72 5.58 18.57 -2.57
N SER A 73 6.47 17.93 -3.33
CA SER A 73 6.67 18.21 -4.76
C SER A 73 6.05 17.16 -5.69
N LEU A 74 5.36 16.15 -5.12
CA LEU A 74 4.69 15.12 -5.92
C LEU A 74 3.42 15.70 -6.53
N HIS A 75 3.30 15.58 -7.85
CA HIS A 75 2.14 16.06 -8.58
C HIS A 75 1.89 15.19 -9.82
N ALA A 76 0.62 14.86 -10.06
CA ALA A 76 0.17 14.22 -11.29
C ALA A 76 -1.33 14.45 -11.53
N ASP A 77 -1.72 14.61 -12.78
CA ASP A 77 -3.11 14.88 -13.16
C ASP A 77 -3.96 13.60 -13.27
N GLY A 78 -5.23 13.70 -12.86
CA GLY A 78 -6.21 12.62 -12.99
C GLY A 78 -5.92 11.42 -12.12
N GLY A 79 -6.38 10.23 -12.52
CA GLY A 79 -6.05 8.97 -11.82
C GLY A 79 -4.55 8.71 -11.83
N VAL A 80 -4.02 8.19 -10.71
CA VAL A 80 -2.58 8.08 -10.48
C VAL A 80 -2.15 6.69 -10.01
N PHE A 81 -0.87 6.41 -10.24
CA PHE A 81 -0.10 5.40 -9.53
C PHE A 81 1.03 6.07 -8.75
N LEU A 82 1.03 5.91 -7.43
CA LEU A 82 2.15 6.29 -6.57
C LEU A 82 2.96 5.05 -6.21
N LYS A 83 4.29 5.14 -6.31
CA LYS A 83 5.21 4.12 -5.82
C LYS A 83 6.15 4.72 -4.79
N ALA A 84 6.16 4.14 -3.59
CA ALA A 84 7.08 4.47 -2.51
C ALA A 84 7.98 3.27 -2.20
N ASN A 85 9.27 3.52 -2.04
CA ASN A 85 10.26 2.50 -1.72
C ASN A 85 10.93 2.85 -0.39
N GLN A 86 10.74 2.03 0.64
CA GLN A 86 11.29 2.30 1.97
C GLN A 86 12.83 2.22 1.96
N LYS A 87 13.42 1.28 1.22
CA LYS A 87 14.88 1.06 1.19
C LYS A 87 15.65 2.26 0.66
N THR A 88 15.08 2.97 -0.32
CA THR A 88 15.72 4.17 -0.90
C THR A 88 15.06 5.46 -0.45
N SER A 89 14.03 5.40 0.39
CA SER A 89 13.13 6.50 0.75
C SER A 89 12.50 7.25 -0.44
N ASN A 90 12.57 6.69 -1.66
CA ASN A 90 12.11 7.41 -2.86
C ASN A 90 10.61 7.27 -3.02
N VAL A 91 9.97 8.34 -3.49
CA VAL A 91 8.56 8.37 -3.85
C VAL A 91 8.40 8.98 -5.21
N PHE A 92 7.54 8.36 -6.01
CA PHE A 92 7.20 8.81 -7.35
C PHE A 92 5.69 8.69 -7.54
N VAL A 93 5.11 9.65 -8.26
CA VAL A 93 3.71 9.62 -8.68
C VAL A 93 3.65 9.86 -10.19
N ARG A 94 2.74 9.17 -10.87
CA ARG A 94 2.40 9.43 -12.28
C ARG A 94 0.91 9.31 -12.51
N SER A 95 0.43 10.01 -13.53
CA SER A 95 -0.88 9.79 -14.10
C SER A 95 -0.96 8.40 -14.72
N GLU A 96 -1.95 7.61 -14.32
CA GLU A 96 -2.21 6.30 -14.89
C GLU A 96 -3.69 5.95 -14.79
N LYS A 97 -4.29 5.55 -15.91
CA LYS A 97 -5.73 5.27 -16.01
C LYS A 97 -5.96 3.77 -16.01
N GLY A 98 -7.05 3.34 -15.36
CA GLY A 98 -7.50 1.95 -15.44
C GLY A 98 -6.72 0.97 -14.57
N LEU A 99 -6.14 1.41 -13.46
CA LEU A 99 -5.51 0.50 -12.50
C LEU A 99 -6.47 -0.06 -11.44
N GLY A 100 -7.65 0.54 -11.29
CA GLY A 100 -8.47 0.35 -10.09
C GLY A 100 -8.05 1.32 -8.99
N GLU A 101 -8.48 1.06 -7.76
CA GLU A 101 -8.15 1.89 -6.59
C GLU A 101 -7.76 1.01 -5.39
N GLY A 102 -6.76 1.45 -4.63
CA GLY A 102 -6.32 0.79 -3.41
C GLY A 102 -4.81 0.81 -3.20
N ILE A 103 -4.40 0.23 -2.08
CA ILE A 103 -3.02 0.16 -1.59
C ILE A 103 -2.48 -1.26 -1.78
N LEU A 104 -1.31 -1.37 -2.38
CA LEU A 104 -0.50 -2.58 -2.48
C LEU A 104 0.71 -2.42 -1.57
N ILE A 105 0.97 -3.40 -0.71
CA ILE A 105 2.18 -3.45 0.11
C ILE A 105 2.97 -4.69 -0.28
N THR A 106 4.21 -4.50 -0.71
CA THR A 106 5.12 -5.60 -1.02
C THR A 106 6.19 -5.69 0.03
N CYS A 107 6.23 -6.82 0.73
CA CYS A 107 7.29 -7.18 1.68
C CYS A 107 8.51 -7.67 0.91
N GLN A 108 9.67 -7.13 1.25
CA GLN A 108 10.94 -7.38 0.57
C GLN A 108 11.99 -7.87 1.57
N TYR A 109 12.92 -8.67 1.07
CA TYR A 109 13.97 -9.31 1.85
C TYR A 109 15.32 -9.06 1.18
N ASP A 110 16.35 -8.79 1.97
CA ASP A 110 17.72 -8.60 1.48
C ASP A 110 18.37 -9.94 1.09
N ASN A 111 17.91 -11.03 1.70
CA ASN A 111 18.30 -12.38 1.31
C ASN A 111 17.57 -12.80 0.02
N SER A 112 18.32 -13.02 -1.06
CA SER A 112 17.77 -13.43 -2.37
C SER A 112 17.09 -14.80 -2.38
N ALA A 113 17.22 -15.60 -1.31
CA ALA A 113 16.51 -16.88 -1.17
C ALA A 113 15.05 -16.71 -0.70
N GLN A 114 14.67 -15.54 -0.17
CA GLN A 114 13.30 -15.25 0.24
C GLN A 114 12.55 -14.49 -0.86
N GLU A 115 11.37 -14.99 -1.21
CA GLU A 115 10.53 -14.37 -2.23
C GLU A 115 9.76 -13.17 -1.66
N SER A 116 9.63 -12.11 -2.47
CA SER A 116 8.82 -10.95 -2.13
C SER A 116 7.33 -11.26 -2.24
N ASN A 117 6.52 -10.82 -1.27
CA ASN A 117 5.07 -11.00 -1.28
C ASN A 117 4.35 -9.66 -1.37
N THR A 118 3.42 -9.52 -2.32
CA THR A 118 2.55 -8.35 -2.48
C THR A 118 1.16 -8.65 -1.93
N PHE A 119 0.64 -7.75 -1.10
CA PHE A 119 -0.69 -7.82 -0.50
C PHE A 119 -1.55 -6.65 -0.95
N GLY A 120 -2.83 -6.91 -1.23
CA GLY A 120 -3.82 -5.90 -1.62
C GLY A 120 -4.54 -6.26 -2.92
N PRO A 121 -5.34 -5.32 -3.48
CA PRO A 121 -5.50 -3.93 -3.03
C PRO A 121 -6.31 -3.79 -1.73
N LEU A 122 -5.75 -3.03 -0.77
CA LEU A 122 -6.43 -2.59 0.46
C LEU A 122 -7.13 -1.24 0.22
N PRO A 123 -8.20 -0.90 0.96
CA PRO A 123 -8.84 0.42 0.89
C PRO A 123 -7.85 1.57 1.10
N LEU A 124 -8.07 2.72 0.44
CA LEU A 124 -7.18 3.89 0.55
C LEU A 124 -7.14 4.50 1.97
N ASP A 125 -8.18 4.26 2.76
CA ASP A 125 -8.34 4.70 4.14
C ASP A 125 -7.99 3.63 5.18
N PHE A 126 -7.50 2.45 4.76
CA PHE A 126 -7.24 1.29 5.61
C PHE A 126 -6.33 1.53 6.83
N PHE A 127 -5.49 2.58 6.80
CA PHE A 127 -4.55 2.94 7.88
C PHE A 127 -4.90 4.23 8.64
N THR A 128 -6.12 4.75 8.45
CA THR A 128 -6.56 6.03 9.05
C THR A 128 -6.85 5.90 10.54
#